data_AF-A0A958RC87-F1
#
_entry.id   AF-A0A958RC87-F1
#
_cell.length_a   1.000
_cell.length_b   1.000
_cell.length_c   1.000
_cell.angle_alpha   90.00
_cell.angle_beta   90.00
_cell.angle_gamma   90.00
#
_symmetry.space_group_name_H-M   'P 1'
#
loop_
_entity.id
_entity.type
_entity.pdbx_description
1 polymer ?
#
loop_
_entity_poly.entity_id
_entity_poly.type
_entity_poly.pdbx_seq_one_letter_code
_entity_poly.pdbx_strand_id
1 'polypeptide(L)'
;NQTAFSNWLAGGENSIGGNARIHYDLDYIRGSWNWDNKISIAYGLAKTQGTGLRKTDDRFEFNALVSVKTSQYWSYSFFSSFSTQLTAGFDYDKDPGENFPNSAFLGPAYLAFGPGMKWKKNKNLKANLAPATSKITFLGDEVFTYDSETGVFVSSNERVTFGVQPGERLRYELGFYASG
;
A
#
# COMPACT_ATOMS: atom_id res chain seq x y z
N ASN A 1 4.62 -23.87 -3.92
CA ASN A 1 3.66 -24.46 -4.87
C ASN A 1 4.48 -25.11 -5.97
N GLN A 2 4.44 -26.43 -6.11
CA GLN A 2 5.20 -27.18 -7.12
C GLN A 2 4.23 -27.61 -8.20
N THR A 3 4.49 -27.26 -9.45
CA THR A 3 3.74 -27.78 -10.59
C THR A 3 4.69 -28.11 -11.72
N ALA A 4 4.77 -29.41 -12.05
CA ALA A 4 5.25 -29.91 -13.32
C ALA A 4 4.04 -30.54 -14.02
N PHE A 5 3.78 -30.12 -15.26
CA PHE A 5 3.01 -30.90 -16.23
C PHE A 5 3.64 -30.72 -17.62
N SER A 6 3.82 -31.83 -18.32
CA SER A 6 4.40 -31.94 -19.67
C SER A 6 3.31 -32.16 -20.73
N ASN A 7 3.50 -31.53 -21.91
CA ASN A 7 2.92 -31.84 -23.24
C ASN A 7 1.39 -31.63 -23.42
N TRP A 8 0.84 -31.10 -24.53
CA TRP A 8 1.32 -30.63 -25.84
C TRP A 8 0.22 -29.76 -26.50
N LEU A 9 0.41 -28.44 -26.53
CA LEU A 9 -0.08 -27.49 -27.54
C LEU A 9 0.94 -26.34 -27.52
N ALA A 10 1.68 -26.19 -28.61
CA ALA A 10 2.84 -25.30 -28.73
C ALA A 10 2.38 -23.83 -28.82
N GLY A 11 2.68 -23.05 -27.77
CA GLY A 11 2.44 -21.61 -27.75
C GLY A 11 2.19 -21.00 -26.35
N GLY A 12 2.62 -21.66 -25.26
CA GLY A 12 2.58 -21.06 -23.93
C GLY A 12 3.93 -20.40 -23.63
N GLU A 13 3.94 -19.08 -23.38
CA GLU A 13 5.14 -18.45 -22.85
C GLU A 13 5.47 -19.04 -21.48
N ASN A 14 6.69 -19.57 -21.33
CA ASN A 14 7.14 -20.09 -20.05
C ASN A 14 7.30 -18.94 -19.05
N SER A 15 6.62 -19.02 -17.91
CA SER A 15 6.76 -18.04 -16.82
C SER A 15 7.16 -18.71 -15.51
N ILE A 16 8.09 -18.11 -14.78
CA ILE A 16 8.44 -18.47 -13.40
C ILE A 16 8.29 -17.26 -12.49
N GLY A 17 7.73 -17.43 -11.31
CA GLY A 17 7.57 -16.34 -10.36
C GLY A 17 7.58 -16.80 -8.92
N GLY A 18 7.88 -15.86 -8.02
CA GLY A 18 7.90 -16.06 -6.58
C GLY A 18 7.37 -14.83 -5.87
N ASN A 19 6.73 -15.05 -4.72
CA ASN A 19 6.21 -14.00 -3.87
C ASN A 19 6.53 -14.34 -2.41
N ALA A 20 7.03 -13.35 -1.67
CA ALA A 20 7.29 -13.43 -0.25
C ALA A 20 6.34 -12.47 0.48
N ARG A 21 5.64 -12.98 1.50
CA ARG A 21 4.74 -12.19 2.34
C ARG A 21 5.05 -12.40 3.81
N ILE A 22 5.13 -11.31 4.54
CA ILE A 22 5.24 -11.28 5.99
C ILE A 22 4.01 -10.56 6.51
N HIS A 23 3.33 -11.16 7.49
CA HIS A 23 2.24 -10.53 8.21
C HIS A 23 2.46 -10.76 9.70
N TYR A 24 2.44 -9.68 10.48
CA TYR A 24 2.75 -9.72 11.90
C TYR A 24 1.78 -8.83 12.68
N ASP A 25 1.10 -9.45 13.65
CA ASP A 25 0.14 -8.80 14.55
C ASP A 25 0.73 -8.74 15.97
N LEU A 26 0.70 -7.55 16.57
CA LEU A 26 1.17 -7.23 17.91
C LEU A 26 0.01 -6.63 18.72
N ASP A 27 -0.56 -7.44 19.60
CA ASP A 27 -1.65 -7.02 20.48
C ASP A 27 -1.12 -6.87 21.92
N TYR A 28 -1.29 -5.68 22.50
CA TYR A 28 -0.90 -5.40 23.88
C TYR A 28 -2.06 -4.79 24.67
N ILE A 29 -2.44 -5.47 25.77
CA ILE A 29 -3.50 -5.05 26.67
C ILE A 29 -2.91 -4.79 28.05
N ARG A 30 -3.14 -3.60 28.60
CA ARG A 30 -2.79 -3.27 29.99
C ARG A 30 -3.86 -2.38 30.63
N GLY A 31 -4.59 -2.95 31.58
CA GLY A 31 -5.73 -2.27 32.20
C GLY A 31 -6.77 -1.89 31.14
N SER A 32 -7.12 -0.61 31.07
CA SER A 32 -8.07 -0.09 30.07
C SER A 32 -7.45 0.20 28.70
N TRP A 33 -6.12 0.09 28.57
CA TRP A 33 -5.42 0.36 27.32
C TRP A 33 -5.33 -0.89 26.45
N ASN A 34 -5.58 -0.72 25.15
CA ASN A 34 -5.38 -1.74 24.12
C ASN A 34 -4.63 -1.14 22.92
N TRP A 35 -3.55 -1.77 22.53
CA TRP A 35 -2.66 -1.35 21.45
C TRP A 35 -2.60 -2.49 20.44
N ASP A 36 -3.16 -2.26 19.26
CA ASP A 36 -3.18 -3.23 18.16
C ASP A 36 -2.24 -2.71 17.07
N ASN A 37 -1.14 -3.40 16.76
CA ASN A 37 -0.24 -3.04 15.66
C ASN A 37 -0.18 -4.19 14.65
N LYS A 38 -0.21 -3.85 13.36
CA LYS A 38 -0.18 -4.81 12.26
C LYS A 38 0.83 -4.37 11.23
N ILE A 39 1.75 -5.25 10.87
CA ILE A 39 2.74 -5.04 9.81
C ILE A 39 2.46 -6.07 8.72
N SER A 40 2.35 -5.61 7.47
CA SER A 40 2.27 -6.46 6.28
C SER A 40 3.34 -6.04 5.29
N ILE A 41 4.11 -6.99 4.79
CA ILE A 41 5.10 -6.79 3.74
C ILE A 41 4.83 -7.83 2.66
N ALA A 42 4.76 -7.42 1.40
CA ALA A 42 4.64 -8.31 0.26
C ALA A 42 5.63 -7.88 -0.82
N TYR A 43 6.35 -8.84 -1.38
CA TYR A 43 7.28 -8.61 -2.48
C TYR A 43 7.23 -9.77 -3.47
N GLY A 44 7.07 -9.46 -4.75
CA GLY A 44 6.85 -10.43 -5.81
C GLY A 44 7.67 -10.14 -7.04
N LEU A 45 8.22 -11.20 -7.63
CA LEU A 45 8.96 -11.15 -8.89
C LEU A 45 8.48 -12.27 -9.81
N ALA A 46 8.36 -11.99 -11.09
CA ALA A 46 8.10 -12.98 -12.12
C ALA A 46 8.95 -12.71 -13.37
N LYS A 47 9.34 -13.78 -14.05
CA LYS A 47 10.05 -13.74 -15.31
C LYS A 47 9.28 -14.60 -16.31
N THR A 48 8.83 -13.98 -17.39
CA THR A 48 8.25 -14.67 -18.54
C THR A 48 9.28 -14.72 -19.66
N GLN A 49 9.17 -15.73 -20.52
CA GLN A 49 10.06 -15.93 -21.65
C GLN A 49 10.05 -14.68 -22.55
N GLY A 50 11.22 -14.05 -22.71
CA GLY A 50 11.38 -12.85 -23.53
C GLY A 50 11.16 -11.52 -22.79
N THR A 51 10.64 -11.50 -21.55
CA THR A 51 10.17 -10.26 -20.91
C THR A 51 10.98 -9.79 -19.70
N GLY A 52 12.19 -10.32 -19.48
CA GLY A 52 13.02 -9.95 -18.32
C GLY A 52 12.39 -10.33 -16.96
N LEU A 53 13.03 -9.91 -15.86
CA LEU A 53 12.51 -10.08 -14.51
C LEU A 53 11.65 -8.87 -14.15
N ARG A 54 10.38 -9.08 -13.80
CA ARG A 54 9.39 -8.04 -13.53
C ARG A 54 8.91 -8.11 -12.09
N LYS A 55 8.74 -6.95 -11.47
CA LYS A 55 8.07 -6.78 -10.17
C LYS A 55 6.59 -7.06 -10.32
N THR A 56 6.04 -7.91 -9.46
CA THR A 56 4.61 -8.29 -9.49
C THR A 56 3.86 -7.93 -8.21
N ASP A 57 4.58 -7.64 -7.12
CA ASP A 57 4.03 -7.21 -5.84
C ASP A 57 5.11 -6.42 -5.12
N ASP A 58 4.73 -5.32 -4.47
CA ASP A 58 5.61 -4.49 -3.65
C ASP A 58 4.75 -3.62 -2.76
N ARG A 59 4.57 -4.06 -1.52
CA ARG A 59 3.70 -3.41 -0.58
C ARG A 59 4.24 -3.52 0.82
N PHE A 60 4.40 -2.39 1.47
CA PHE A 60 4.61 -2.29 2.90
C PHE A 60 3.40 -1.58 3.51
N GLU A 61 2.82 -2.17 4.55
CA GLU A 61 1.72 -1.61 5.31
C GLU A 61 2.02 -1.71 6.80
N PHE A 62 1.77 -0.61 7.51
CA PHE A 62 1.80 -0.56 8.97
C PHE A 62 0.52 0.08 9.47
N ASN A 63 -0.21 -0.60 10.34
CA ASN A 63 -1.42 -0.10 10.95
C ASN A 63 -1.29 -0.17 12.47
N ALA A 64 -1.60 0.92 13.15
CA ALA A 64 -1.63 1.02 14.60
C ALA A 64 -2.99 1.53 15.07
N LEU A 65 -3.50 0.94 16.14
CA LEU A 65 -4.73 1.36 16.81
C LEU A 65 -4.50 1.33 18.31
N VAL A 66 -4.38 2.51 18.91
CA VAL A 66 -4.35 2.66 20.36
C VAL A 66 -5.75 3.01 20.83
N SER A 67 -6.22 2.39 21.90
CA SER A 67 -7.55 2.64 22.43
C SER A 67 -7.62 2.52 23.95
N VAL A 68 -8.49 3.33 24.55
CA VAL A 68 -8.77 3.35 25.99
C VAL A 68 -10.24 3.04 26.21
N LYS A 69 -10.52 1.96 26.94
CA LYS A 69 -11.89 1.55 27.27
C LYS A 69 -12.59 2.60 28.14
N THR A 70 -13.73 3.09 27.67
CA THR A 70 -14.54 4.10 28.37
C THR A 70 -15.84 3.53 28.93
N SER A 71 -16.43 2.53 28.27
CA SER A 71 -17.64 1.86 28.73
C SER A 71 -17.59 0.36 28.38
N GLN A 72 -18.72 -0.34 28.53
CA GLN A 72 -18.80 -1.76 28.19
C GLN A 72 -18.41 -2.05 26.73
N TYR A 73 -18.83 -1.19 25.80
CA TYR A 73 -18.65 -1.40 24.36
C TYR A 73 -17.86 -0.30 23.66
N TRP A 74 -17.69 0.87 24.27
CA TRP A 74 -17.00 2.00 23.64
C TRP A 74 -15.59 2.20 24.19
N SER A 75 -14.71 2.69 23.33
CA SER A 75 -13.35 3.12 23.65
C SER A 75 -13.02 4.36 22.83
N TYR A 76 -12.32 5.32 23.42
CA TYR A 76 -11.62 6.32 22.62
C TYR A 76 -10.48 5.63 21.88
N SER A 77 -10.22 6.05 20.65
CA SER A 77 -9.15 5.49 19.84
C SER A 77 -8.33 6.58 19.16
N PHE A 78 -7.10 6.21 18.82
CA PHE A 78 -6.26 6.92 17.89
C PHE A 78 -5.68 5.89 16.94
N PHE A 79 -5.86 6.11 15.64
CA PHE A 79 -5.34 5.20 14.62
C PHE A 79 -4.24 5.87 13.82
N SER A 80 -3.35 5.04 13.27
CA SER A 80 -2.40 5.41 12.25
C SER A 80 -2.34 4.28 11.21
N SER A 81 -2.32 4.62 9.94
CA SER A 81 -2.25 3.70 8.82
C SER A 81 -1.24 4.25 7.83
N PHE A 82 -0.21 3.46 7.56
CA PHE A 82 0.85 3.80 6.63
C PHE A 82 0.94 2.72 5.55
N SER A 83 1.03 3.12 4.29
CA SER A 83 1.25 2.21 3.17
C SER A 83 2.19 2.81 2.13
N THR A 84 3.06 1.98 1.55
CA THR A 84 4.04 2.43 0.55
C THR A 84 4.53 1.27 -0.31
N GLN A 85 5.20 1.62 -1.41
CA GLN A 85 6.09 0.74 -2.15
C GLN A 85 7.55 0.93 -1.70
N LEU A 86 8.36 -0.12 -1.81
CA LEU A 86 9.76 -0.14 -1.35
C LEU A 86 10.77 -0.04 -2.49
N THR A 87 10.41 -0.46 -3.71
CA THR A 87 11.32 -0.47 -4.86
C THR A 87 10.72 0.22 -6.08
N ALA A 88 11.57 0.49 -7.07
CA ALA A 88 11.13 1.02 -8.34
C ALA A 88 10.15 0.07 -9.02
N GLY A 89 9.09 0.61 -9.61
CA GLY A 89 8.09 -0.10 -10.40
C GLY A 89 8.00 0.51 -11.78
N PHE A 90 7.59 -0.28 -12.78
CA PHE A 90 7.54 0.15 -14.17
C PHE A 90 6.27 -0.35 -14.83
N ASP A 91 5.79 0.39 -15.83
CA ASP A 91 4.80 -0.13 -16.78
C ASP A 91 5.57 -0.94 -17.83
N TYR A 92 5.74 -2.24 -17.60
CA TYR A 92 6.58 -3.09 -18.45
C TYR A 92 6.08 -3.28 -19.88
N ASP A 93 4.84 -2.87 -20.18
CA ASP A 93 4.27 -2.95 -21.53
C ASP A 93 4.51 -1.65 -22.31
N LYS A 94 4.62 -0.51 -21.60
CA LYS A 94 4.89 0.82 -22.18
C LYS A 94 6.35 1.27 -22.07
N ASP A 95 7.07 0.74 -21.08
CA ASP A 95 8.47 1.03 -20.77
C ASP A 95 9.27 -0.28 -20.60
N PRO A 96 9.54 -1.00 -21.72
CA PRO A 96 10.35 -2.22 -21.68
C PRO A 96 11.82 -1.95 -21.30
N GLY A 97 12.25 -0.68 -21.32
CA GLY A 97 13.60 -0.27 -20.96
C GLY A 97 13.76 0.11 -19.49
N GLU A 98 12.68 0.12 -18.70
CA GLU A 98 12.69 0.46 -17.28
C GLU A 98 13.32 1.85 -17.00
N ASN A 99 13.06 2.83 -17.87
CA ASN A 99 13.58 4.20 -17.76
C ASN A 99 12.66 5.14 -16.97
N PHE A 100 11.37 4.81 -16.86
CA PHE A 100 10.32 5.67 -16.33
C PHE A 100 9.64 4.99 -15.14
N PRO A 101 10.22 5.09 -13.93
CA PRO A 101 9.64 4.47 -12.75
C PRO A 101 8.26 5.05 -12.43
N ASN A 102 7.21 4.22 -12.35
CA ASN A 102 5.87 4.63 -11.92
C ASN A 102 5.68 4.54 -10.39
N SER A 103 6.64 3.92 -9.71
CA SER A 103 6.79 3.92 -8.26
C SER A 103 8.27 3.96 -7.89
N ALA A 104 8.58 4.38 -6.67
CA ALA A 104 9.91 4.41 -6.08
C ALA A 104 9.83 4.13 -4.57
N PHE A 105 10.98 4.10 -3.89
CA PHE A 105 10.99 4.02 -2.42
C PHE A 105 10.22 5.22 -1.84
N LEU A 106 9.14 4.95 -1.10
CA LEU A 106 8.22 5.97 -0.59
C LEU A 106 7.51 6.82 -1.67
N GLY A 107 7.49 6.36 -2.92
CA GLY A 107 6.82 7.01 -4.05
C GLY A 107 5.79 6.08 -4.68
N PRO A 108 4.50 6.15 -4.31
CA PRO A 108 3.92 6.96 -3.24
C PRO A 108 3.98 6.29 -1.86
N ALA A 109 4.01 7.12 -0.82
CA ALA A 109 3.72 6.75 0.56
C ALA A 109 2.45 7.48 1.05
N TYR A 110 1.57 6.75 1.73
CA TYR A 110 0.34 7.26 2.32
C TYR A 110 0.40 7.11 3.83
N LEU A 111 0.11 8.17 4.56
CA LEU A 111 -0.01 8.17 6.02
C LEU A 111 -1.36 8.79 6.41
N ALA A 112 -2.25 8.00 7.00
CA ALA A 112 -3.50 8.46 7.55
C ALA A 112 -3.52 8.26 9.07
N PHE A 113 -3.90 9.27 9.84
CA PHE A 113 -4.00 9.17 11.28
C PHE A 113 -5.06 10.10 11.84
N GLY A 114 -5.59 9.76 13.01
CA GLY A 114 -6.55 10.62 13.67
C GLY A 114 -7.20 10.01 14.90
N PRO A 115 -7.82 10.85 15.74
CA PRO A 115 -8.66 10.39 16.83
C PRO A 115 -9.96 9.77 16.30
N GLY A 116 -10.49 8.82 17.06
CA GLY A 116 -11.73 8.14 16.76
C GLY A 116 -12.40 7.52 17.99
N MET A 117 -13.43 6.75 17.70
CA MET A 117 -14.16 5.93 18.67
C MET A 117 -14.26 4.51 18.16
N LYS A 118 -13.77 3.57 18.97
CA LYS A 118 -13.91 2.14 18.73
C LYS A 118 -15.13 1.62 19.50
N TRP A 119 -16.02 0.96 18.78
CA TRP A 119 -17.10 0.16 19.33
C TRP A 119 -16.77 -1.33 19.17
N LYS A 120 -16.92 -2.13 20.23
CA LYS A 120 -16.64 -3.56 20.21
C LYS A 120 -17.64 -4.32 21.09
N LYS A 121 -18.53 -5.09 20.48
CA LYS A 121 -19.48 -5.96 21.21
C LYS A 121 -18.88 -7.32 21.53
N ASN A 122 -18.17 -7.92 20.59
CA ASN A 122 -17.45 -9.19 20.73
C ASN A 122 -16.25 -9.23 19.76
N LYS A 123 -15.61 -10.39 19.58
CA LYS A 123 -14.44 -10.52 18.68
C LYS A 123 -14.79 -10.30 17.20
N ASN A 124 -16.02 -10.59 16.79
CA ASN A 124 -16.45 -10.61 15.40
C ASN A 124 -17.21 -9.34 15.00
N LEU A 125 -17.68 -8.57 15.98
CA LEU A 125 -18.46 -7.36 15.77
C LEU A 125 -17.79 -6.19 16.47
N LYS A 126 -17.06 -5.43 15.66
CA LYS A 126 -16.32 -4.23 16.04
C LYS A 126 -16.42 -3.20 14.91
N ALA A 127 -16.29 -1.93 15.27
CA ALA A 127 -16.22 -0.82 14.34
C ALA A 127 -15.32 0.27 14.94
N ASN A 128 -14.65 1.03 14.11
CA ASN A 128 -13.89 2.21 14.50
C ASN A 128 -14.25 3.35 13.56
N LEU A 129 -14.60 4.50 14.13
CA LEU A 129 -14.95 5.71 13.39
C LEU A 129 -13.99 6.82 13.79
N ALA A 130 -13.34 7.46 12.82
CA ALA A 130 -12.39 8.54 13.02
C ALA A 130 -12.74 9.74 12.13
N PRO A 131 -13.59 10.67 12.63
CA PRO A 131 -14.15 11.75 11.83
C PRO A 131 -13.18 12.91 11.57
N ALA A 132 -12.07 12.97 12.31
CA ALA A 132 -11.01 13.96 12.14
C ALA A 132 -9.73 13.25 11.72
N THR A 133 -9.69 12.78 10.48
CA THR A 133 -8.53 12.08 9.91
C THR A 133 -7.66 13.06 9.14
N SER A 134 -6.38 13.12 9.48
CA SER A 134 -5.34 13.70 8.65
C SER A 134 -4.80 12.63 7.72
N LYS A 135 -4.66 12.94 6.43
CA LYS A 135 -4.02 12.08 5.43
C LYS A 135 -2.92 12.86 4.73
N ILE A 136 -1.75 12.25 4.65
CA ILE A 136 -0.57 12.75 3.95
C ILE A 136 -0.28 11.77 2.81
N THR A 137 -0.14 12.28 1.61
CA THR A 137 0.42 11.54 0.46
C THR A 137 1.76 12.15 0.13
N PHE A 138 2.80 11.33 0.04
CA PHE A 138 4.17 11.76 -0.17
C PHE A 138 4.79 11.02 -1.36
N LEU A 139 5.61 11.72 -2.15
CA LEU A 139 6.43 11.16 -3.21
C LEU A 139 7.90 11.23 -2.78
N GLY A 140 8.48 10.07 -2.49
CA GLY A 140 9.89 9.94 -2.10
C GLY A 140 10.86 10.32 -3.20
N ASP A 141 10.51 10.00 -4.44
CA ASP A 141 11.28 10.32 -5.63
C ASP A 141 10.35 10.71 -6.78
N GLU A 142 10.96 11.22 -7.85
CA GLU A 142 10.28 11.48 -9.12
C GLU A 142 9.73 10.17 -9.70
N VAL A 143 8.44 10.19 -10.05
CA VAL A 143 7.75 9.07 -10.67
C VAL A 143 7.05 9.54 -11.94
N PHE A 144 6.80 8.61 -12.85
CA PHE A 144 6.29 8.88 -14.19
C PHE A 144 4.95 8.19 -14.40
N THR A 145 4.03 8.91 -15.06
CA THR A 145 2.73 8.37 -15.47
C THR A 145 2.67 8.35 -16.99
N TYR A 146 2.32 7.19 -17.57
CA TYR A 146 2.09 7.09 -19.00
C TYR A 146 0.81 7.81 -19.39
N ASP A 147 0.91 8.76 -20.30
CA ASP A 147 -0.24 9.45 -20.88
C ASP A 147 -0.66 8.77 -22.18
N SER A 148 -1.85 8.17 -22.19
CA SER A 148 -2.34 7.41 -23.35
C SER A 148 -2.74 8.27 -24.54
N GLU A 149 -3.03 9.56 -24.34
CA GLU A 149 -3.46 10.46 -25.42
C GLU A 149 -2.25 10.95 -26.22
N THR A 150 -1.17 11.28 -25.51
CA THR A 150 0.07 11.80 -26.08
C THR A 150 1.12 10.72 -26.33
N GLY A 151 0.99 9.56 -25.68
CA GLY A 151 1.90 8.43 -25.80
C GLY A 151 3.24 8.61 -25.08
N VAL A 152 3.36 9.62 -24.20
CA VAL A 152 4.60 9.94 -23.49
C VAL A 152 4.48 9.69 -21.99
N PHE A 153 5.63 9.46 -21.34
CA PHE A 153 5.73 9.43 -19.89
C PHE A 153 5.87 10.85 -19.37
N VAL A 154 4.97 11.25 -18.46
CA VAL A 154 4.97 12.57 -17.85
C VAL A 154 5.46 12.48 -16.41
N SER A 155 6.40 13.34 -16.06
CA SER A 155 6.96 13.42 -14.71
C SER A 155 5.94 13.92 -13.69
N SER A 156 6.04 13.43 -12.46
CA SER A 156 5.38 14.00 -11.28
C SER A 156 5.70 15.47 -11.01
N ASN A 157 6.79 16.00 -11.58
CA ASN A 157 7.13 17.42 -11.53
C ASN A 157 6.32 18.28 -12.52
N GLU A 158 5.68 17.66 -13.50
CA GLU A 158 4.95 18.34 -14.58
C GLU A 158 3.43 18.07 -14.54
N ARG A 159 3.02 17.00 -13.86
CA ARG A 159 1.61 16.62 -13.73
C ARG A 159 1.26 16.14 -12.33
N VAL A 160 0.02 16.42 -11.93
CA VAL A 160 -0.56 15.87 -10.71
C VAL A 160 -0.43 14.35 -10.68
N THR A 161 0.31 13.82 -9.72
CA THR A 161 0.61 12.39 -9.60
C THR A 161 0.29 11.92 -8.19
N PHE A 162 -0.53 10.87 -8.06
CA PHE A 162 -1.14 10.45 -6.79
C PHE A 162 -1.86 11.58 -6.03
N GLY A 163 -2.28 12.62 -6.77
CA GLY A 163 -2.92 13.82 -6.25
C GLY A 163 -1.99 14.88 -5.64
N VAL A 164 -0.67 14.64 -5.63
CA VAL A 164 0.35 15.66 -5.31
C VAL A 164 0.50 16.58 -6.52
N GLN A 165 0.59 17.90 -6.29
CA GLN A 165 0.70 18.89 -7.37
C GLN A 165 2.08 18.84 -8.06
N PRO A 166 2.18 19.27 -9.33
CA PRO A 166 3.46 19.34 -10.04
C PRO A 166 4.53 20.12 -9.26
N GLY A 167 5.70 19.51 -9.09
CA GLY A 167 6.85 20.09 -8.38
C GLY A 167 6.75 20.04 -6.86
N GLU A 168 5.62 19.59 -6.30
CA GLU A 168 5.46 19.31 -4.89
C GLU A 168 5.77 17.82 -4.59
N ARG A 169 6.12 17.53 -3.35
CA ARG A 169 6.36 16.15 -2.88
C ARG A 169 5.36 15.68 -1.84
N LEU A 170 4.49 16.56 -1.38
CA LEU A 170 3.59 16.28 -0.26
C LEU A 170 2.22 16.89 -0.53
N ARG A 171 1.18 16.08 -0.34
CA ARG A 171 -0.22 16.53 -0.28
C ARG A 171 -0.76 16.23 1.11
N TYR A 172 -1.42 17.23 1.71
CA TYR A 172 -2.17 17.07 2.95
C TYR A 172 -3.68 17.14 2.69
N GLU A 173 -4.44 16.25 3.33
CA GLU A 173 -5.88 16.14 3.21
C GLU A 173 -6.51 15.94 4.60
N LEU A 174 -7.72 16.47 4.79
CA LEU A 174 -8.56 16.18 5.94
C LEU A 174 -9.76 15.35 5.49
N GLY A 175 -10.17 14.39 6.32
CA GLY A 175 -11.30 13.53 5.99
C GLY A 175 -11.80 12.67 7.14
N PHE A 176 -12.54 11.63 6.76
CA PHE A 176 -13.16 10.67 7.65
C PHE A 176 -12.61 9.27 7.36
N TYR A 177 -12.38 8.48 8.40
CA TYR A 177 -11.96 7.09 8.29
C TYR A 177 -12.90 6.17 9.08
N ALA A 178 -13.26 5.02 8.50
CA ALA A 178 -14.02 3.98 9.15
C ALA A 178 -13.44 2.59 8.85
N SER A 179 -13.45 1.72 9.85
CA SER A 179 -13.06 0.31 9.72
C SER A 179 -13.91 -0.59 10.63
N GLY A 180 -14.02 -1.89 10.32
CA GLY A 180 -14.80 -2.86 11.09
C GLY A 180 -14.29 -4.28 10.89
#